data_AF-A0AAN8GZK2-F1
#
_entry.id   AF-A0AAN8GZK2-F1
#
_cell.length_a   1.000
_cell.length_b   1.000
_cell.length_c   1.000
_cell.angle_alpha   90.00
_cell.angle_beta   90.00
_cell.angle_gamma   90.00
#
_symmetry.space_group_name_H-M   'P 1'
#
loop_
_entity.id
_entity.type
_entity.pdbx_description
1 polymer ?
#
loop_
_entity_poly.entity_id
_entity_poly.type
_entity_poly.pdbx_seq_one_letter_code
_entity_poly.pdbx_strand_id
1 'polypeptide(L)'
;MAFAGKYESENQENYEEFLEALGLLSAMTDHNVVTEVLQDGHDFTWTQSIPNWAWSNKFTIGQECELVTMKGDKFKATVLLEGGKISAQFPQYQFTAEIIEDKLVMSCITSGEKGVAFKRISKRM
;
A
#
# COMPACT_ATOMS: atom_id res chain seq x y z
N MET A 1 16.03 6.21 8.08
CA MET A 1 14.77 6.14 7.31
C MET A 1 14.04 4.90 7.75
N ALA A 2 12.89 5.02 8.42
CA ALA A 2 12.22 3.86 9.02
C ALA A 2 11.64 2.91 7.96
N PHE A 3 11.13 3.49 6.86
CA PHE A 3 10.47 2.74 5.79
C PHE A 3 11.41 2.31 4.68
N ALA A 4 12.58 2.94 4.50
CA ALA A 4 13.45 2.62 3.37
C ALA A 4 13.93 1.16 3.41
N GLY A 5 13.75 0.44 2.30
CA GLY A 5 14.14 -0.96 2.18
C GLY A 5 13.25 -1.76 1.23
N LYS A 6 13.60 -3.03 1.03
CA LYS A 6 12.76 -4.01 0.33
C LYS A 6 12.04 -4.88 1.35
N TYR A 7 10.77 -5.16 1.09
CA TYR A 7 9.92 -6.00 1.92
C TYR A 7 9.24 -7.03 1.04
N GLU A 8 9.14 -8.26 1.51
CA GLU A 8 8.37 -9.31 0.85
C GLU A 8 7.14 -9.62 1.69
N SER A 9 5.97 -9.70 1.07
CA SER A 9 4.73 -10.04 1.79
C SER A 9 4.84 -11.46 2.36
N GLU A 10 4.67 -11.57 3.66
CA GLU A 10 4.72 -12.84 4.41
C GLU A 10 3.30 -13.32 4.75
N ASN A 11 2.40 -12.38 5.09
CA ASN A 11 1.03 -12.69 5.46
C ASN A 11 0.04 -11.64 4.95
N GLN A 12 -1.17 -12.06 4.63
CA GLN A 12 -2.26 -11.18 4.20
C GLN A 12 -3.60 -11.67 4.76
N GLU A 13 -4.38 -10.75 5.30
CA GLU A 13 -5.68 -10.99 5.95
C GLU A 13 -6.77 -10.23 5.18
N ASN A 14 -7.92 -10.87 4.96
CA ASN A 14 -9.09 -10.28 4.26
C ASN A 14 -8.80 -9.76 2.84
N TYR A 15 -7.80 -10.32 2.16
CA TYR A 15 -7.40 -9.91 0.81
C TYR A 15 -8.51 -10.15 -0.22
N GLU A 16 -9.13 -11.33 -0.18
CA GLU A 16 -10.23 -11.70 -1.09
C GLU A 16 -11.44 -10.78 -0.92
N GLU A 17 -11.92 -10.62 0.33
CA GLU A 17 -13.05 -9.73 0.64
C GLU A 17 -12.78 -8.27 0.24
N PHE A 18 -11.55 -7.80 0.43
CA PHE A 18 -11.16 -6.44 0.06
C PHE A 18 -11.16 -6.25 -1.46
N LEU A 19 -10.62 -7.21 -2.20
CA LEU A 19 -10.67 -7.19 -3.66
C LEU A 19 -12.10 -7.32 -4.17
N GLU A 20 -12.93 -8.16 -3.55
CA GLU A 20 -14.35 -8.29 -3.89
C GLU A 20 -15.08 -6.95 -3.70
N ALA A 21 -14.88 -6.29 -2.56
CA ALA A 21 -15.46 -4.99 -2.25
C ALA A 21 -15.04 -3.90 -3.27
N LEU A 22 -13.84 -4.00 -3.84
CA LEU A 22 -13.34 -3.08 -4.87
C LEU A 22 -13.63 -3.52 -6.32
N GLY A 23 -14.32 -4.65 -6.51
CA GLY A 23 -14.52 -5.25 -7.84
C GLY A 23 -13.19 -5.55 -8.55
N LEU A 24 -12.24 -6.10 -7.78
CA LEU A 24 -10.84 -6.34 -8.13
C LEU A 24 -10.42 -7.80 -7.97
N LEU A 25 -11.37 -8.72 -7.77
CA LEU A 25 -11.12 -10.16 -7.65
C LEU A 25 -10.27 -10.72 -8.80
N SER A 26 -10.43 -10.19 -10.02
CA SER A 26 -9.65 -10.62 -11.19
C SER A 26 -8.15 -10.30 -11.10
N ALA A 27 -7.75 -9.40 -10.20
CA ALA A 27 -6.37 -9.03 -9.96
C ALA A 27 -5.84 -9.63 -8.63
N MET A 28 -6.58 -10.56 -8.03
CA MET A 28 -6.11 -11.37 -6.92
C MET A 28 -4.89 -12.16 -7.36
N THR A 29 -3.80 -12.00 -6.62
CA THR A 29 -2.60 -12.81 -6.79
C THR A 29 -2.30 -13.57 -5.51
N ASP A 30 -2.02 -14.86 -5.66
CA ASP A 30 -1.53 -15.72 -4.57
C ASP A 30 -0.02 -15.54 -4.37
N HIS A 31 0.64 -14.75 -5.23
CA HIS A 31 2.08 -14.54 -5.16
C HIS A 31 2.46 -13.48 -4.13
N ASN A 32 3.66 -13.66 -3.56
CA ASN A 32 4.24 -12.68 -2.68
C ASN A 32 4.50 -11.37 -3.42
N VAL A 33 4.04 -10.26 -2.84
CA VAL A 33 4.27 -8.91 -3.33
C VAL A 33 5.55 -8.39 -2.70
N VAL A 34 6.54 -8.08 -3.54
CA VAL A 34 7.75 -7.40 -3.11
C VAL A 34 7.50 -5.90 -3.16
N THR A 35 7.61 -5.25 -2.02
CA THR A 35 7.45 -3.80 -1.87
C THR A 35 8.80 -3.18 -1.58
N GLU A 36 9.30 -2.36 -2.48
CA GLU A 36 10.48 -1.52 -2.28
C GLU A 36 10.03 -0.10 -1.95
N VAL A 37 10.53 0.42 -0.83
CA VAL A 37 10.27 1.80 -0.42
C VAL A 37 11.60 2.54 -0.42
N LEU A 38 11.68 3.60 -1.21
CA LEU A 38 12.77 4.57 -1.18
C LEU A 38 12.24 5.82 -0.48
N GLN A 39 12.92 6.25 0.58
CA GLN A 39 12.59 7.46 1.32
C GLN A 39 13.73 8.45 1.13
N ASP A 40 13.45 9.62 0.56
CA ASP A 40 14.38 10.75 0.41
C ASP A 40 13.77 11.97 1.10
N GLY A 41 14.03 12.10 2.41
CA GLY A 41 13.40 13.13 3.23
C GLY A 41 11.87 12.97 3.27
N HIS A 42 11.17 13.83 2.52
CA HIS A 42 9.71 13.88 2.39
C HIS A 42 9.20 13.18 1.13
N ASP A 43 10.10 12.86 0.19
CA ASP A 43 9.78 12.16 -1.05
C ASP A 43 9.87 10.66 -0.83
N PHE A 44 8.81 9.95 -1.20
CA PHE A 44 8.70 8.51 -1.11
C PHE A 44 8.49 7.95 -2.50
N THR A 45 9.24 6.91 -2.83
CA THR A 45 9.00 6.08 -4.01
C THR A 45 8.64 4.69 -3.52
N TRP A 46 7.40 4.29 -3.79
CA TRP A 46 6.82 3.03 -3.36
C TRP A 46 6.62 2.14 -4.58
N THR A 47 7.48 1.15 -4.73
CA THR A 47 7.45 0.22 -5.86
C THR A 47 6.94 -1.13 -5.38
N GLN A 48 5.84 -1.61 -5.93
CA GLN A 48 5.35 -2.96 -5.69
C GLN A 48 5.59 -3.81 -6.93
N SER A 49 6.16 -4.99 -6.74
CA SER A 49 6.48 -5.94 -7.78
C SER A 49 5.89 -7.29 -7.43
N ILE A 50 5.16 -7.86 -8.37
CA ILE A 50 4.68 -9.24 -8.37
C ILE A 50 5.33 -9.97 -9.56
N PRO A 51 5.36 -11.32 -9.59
CA PRO A 51 6.09 -12.08 -10.61
C PRO A 51 5.83 -11.65 -12.06
N ASN A 52 4.61 -11.19 -12.36
CA ASN A 52 4.17 -10.85 -13.71
C ASN A 52 3.94 -9.35 -13.94
N TRP A 53 4.11 -8.50 -12.93
CA TRP A 53 3.75 -7.08 -13.02
C TRP A 53 4.46 -6.25 -11.95
N ALA A 54 4.83 -5.01 -12.25
CA ALA A 54 5.38 -4.09 -11.26
C ALA A 54 4.86 -2.68 -11.48
N TRP A 55 4.59 -1.96 -10.39
CA TRP A 55 4.11 -0.58 -10.41
C TRP A 55 4.83 0.25 -9.35
N SER A 56 5.14 1.49 -9.70
CA SER A 56 5.84 2.44 -8.82
C SER A 56 5.01 3.70 -8.61
N ASN A 57 4.87 4.10 -7.36
CA ASN A 57 4.16 5.28 -6.92
C ASN A 57 5.13 6.25 -6.27
N LYS A 58 5.27 7.45 -6.84
CA LYS A 58 6.09 8.51 -6.24
C LYS A 58 5.17 9.56 -5.62
N PHE A 59 5.35 9.82 -4.33
CA PHE A 59 4.57 10.79 -3.60
C PHE A 59 5.40 11.54 -2.58
N THR A 60 5.02 12.77 -2.30
CA THR A 60 5.65 13.64 -1.31
C THR A 60 4.70 13.83 -0.13
N ILE A 61 5.20 13.62 1.09
CA ILE A 61 4.39 13.73 2.30
C ILE A 61 3.85 15.16 2.45
N GLY A 62 2.55 15.28 2.68
CA GLY A 62 1.85 16.55 2.85
C GLY A 62 1.46 17.25 1.54
N GLN A 63 1.75 16.65 0.39
CA GLN A 63 1.37 17.19 -0.92
C GLN A 63 0.46 16.24 -1.70
N GLU A 64 -0.42 16.82 -2.52
CA GLU A 64 -1.21 16.07 -3.49
C GLU A 64 -0.27 15.48 -4.56
N CYS A 65 -0.28 14.16 -4.73
CA CYS A 65 0.54 13.45 -5.70
C CYS A 65 -0.32 12.52 -6.55
N GLU A 66 0.12 12.27 -7.78
CA GLU A 66 -0.51 11.29 -8.66
C GLU A 66 -0.06 9.88 -8.25
N LEU A 67 -1.02 9.07 -7.84
CA LEU A 67 -0.84 7.67 -7.50
C LEU A 67 -1.52 6.80 -8.56
N VAL A 68 -0.93 5.65 -8.81
CA VAL A 68 -1.38 4.61 -9.73
C VAL A 68 -1.87 3.42 -8.90
N THR A 69 -3.11 3.02 -9.14
CA THR A 69 -3.67 1.81 -8.54
C THR A 69 -3.15 0.55 -9.24
N MET A 70 -3.39 -0.62 -8.66
CA MET A 70 -3.10 -1.91 -9.29
C MET A 70 -3.81 -2.09 -10.66
N LYS A 71 -4.91 -1.37 -10.93
CA LYS A 71 -5.60 -1.39 -12.24
C LYS A 71 -4.86 -0.58 -13.31
N GLY A 72 -3.87 0.23 -12.94
CA GLY A 72 -3.25 1.22 -13.83
C GLY A 72 -3.98 2.57 -13.82
N ASP A 73 -5.11 2.70 -13.10
CA ASP A 73 -5.81 3.97 -12.95
C ASP A 73 -4.99 4.96 -12.13
N LYS A 74 -4.85 6.17 -12.66
CA LYS A 74 -4.18 7.30 -12.03
C LYS A 74 -5.20 8.17 -11.30
N PHE A 75 -4.91 8.50 -10.06
CA PHE A 75 -5.73 9.39 -9.25
C PHE A 75 -4.81 10.25 -8.38
N LYS A 76 -5.36 11.34 -7.85
CA LYS A 76 -4.61 12.22 -6.97
C LYS A 76 -4.99 11.95 -5.52
N ALA A 77 -3.99 11.82 -4.66
CA ALA A 77 -4.19 11.75 -3.22
C ALA A 77 -3.04 12.37 -2.46
N THR A 78 -3.35 12.77 -1.23
CA THR A 78 -2.38 13.33 -0.30
C THR A 78 -1.95 12.23 0.67
N VAL A 79 -0.65 12.03 0.78
CA VAL A 79 -0.06 11.09 1.73
C VAL A 79 0.45 11.86 2.94
N LEU A 80 0.07 11.44 4.13
CA LEU A 80 0.48 12.03 5.41
C LEU A 80 1.37 11.04 6.16
N LEU A 81 2.29 11.58 6.96
CA LEU A 81 3.16 10.80 7.84
C LEU A 81 3.05 11.38 9.24
N GLU A 82 2.36 10.68 10.14
CA GLU A 82 2.18 11.10 11.52
C GLU A 82 2.67 10.00 12.46
N GLY A 83 3.57 10.34 13.39
CA GLY A 83 4.07 9.38 14.39
C GLY A 83 4.80 8.16 13.81
N GLY A 84 5.33 8.25 12.59
CA GLY A 84 5.94 7.10 11.91
C GLY A 84 4.95 6.18 11.20
N LYS A 85 3.69 6.61 11.04
CA LYS A 85 2.65 5.94 10.27
C LYS A 85 2.28 6.76 9.04
N ILE A 86 2.35 6.12 7.89
CA ILE A 86 1.89 6.66 6.61
C ILE A 86 0.37 6.47 6.53
N SER A 87 -0.36 7.50 6.12
CA SER A 87 -1.79 7.43 5.84
C SER A 87 -2.08 8.12 4.52
N ALA A 88 -2.88 7.49 3.67
CA ALA A 88 -3.29 8.03 2.39
C ALA A 88 -4.79 7.78 2.21
N GLN A 89 -5.51 8.87 1.92
CA GLN A 89 -6.95 8.82 1.69
C GLN A 89 -7.19 8.51 0.20
N PHE A 90 -7.65 7.30 -0.13
CA PHE A 90 -8.13 6.98 -1.48
C PHE A 90 -9.65 7.21 -1.53
N PRO A 91 -10.22 7.42 -2.73
CA PRO A 91 -11.67 7.58 -2.87
C PRO A 91 -12.47 6.37 -2.40
N GLN A 92 -11.92 5.16 -2.61
CA GLN A 92 -12.60 3.89 -2.34
C GLN A 92 -12.17 3.25 -1.00
N TYR A 93 -11.03 3.63 -0.44
CA TYR A 93 -10.50 3.06 0.79
C TYR A 93 -9.51 4.01 1.48
N GLN A 94 -9.27 3.81 2.77
CA GLN A 94 -8.18 4.45 3.47
C GLN A 94 -6.99 3.51 3.51
N PHE A 95 -5.85 3.95 3.01
CA PHE A 95 -4.59 3.23 3.08
C PHE A 95 -3.79 3.74 4.28
N THR A 96 -3.21 2.82 5.03
CA THR A 96 -2.26 3.14 6.10
C THR A 96 -1.09 2.16 6.08
N ALA A 97 0.11 2.62 6.41
CA ALA A 97 1.29 1.78 6.52
C ALA A 97 2.16 2.20 7.69
N GLU A 98 2.66 1.24 8.45
CA GLU A 98 3.51 1.45 9.61
C GLU A 98 4.56 0.35 9.71
N ILE A 99 5.70 0.67 10.34
CA ILE A 99 6.74 -0.32 10.62
C ILE A 99 6.55 -0.81 12.05
N ILE A 100 6.24 -2.09 12.21
CA ILE A 100 6.09 -2.77 13.50
C ILE A 100 7.14 -3.87 13.58
N GLU A 101 8.04 -3.81 14.56
CA GLU A 101 9.08 -4.85 14.77
C GLU A 101 9.90 -5.18 13.51
N ASP A 102 10.31 -4.15 12.76
CA ASP A 102 11.03 -4.25 11.47
C ASP A 102 10.22 -4.89 10.32
N LYS A 103 8.92 -5.11 10.52
CA LYS A 103 7.98 -5.54 9.47
C LYS A 103 7.13 -4.37 8.99
N LEU A 104 6.92 -4.31 7.68
CA LEU A 104 6.03 -3.36 7.05
C LEU A 104 4.59 -3.87 7.12
N VAL A 105 3.77 -3.23 7.95
CA VAL A 105 2.36 -3.54 8.11
C VAL A 105 1.54 -2.51 7.35
N MET A 106 0.89 -2.97 6.29
CA MET A 106 0.00 -2.17 5.45
C MET A 106 -1.44 -2.55 5.78
N SER A 107 -2.30 -1.57 6.02
CA SER A 107 -3.72 -1.78 6.30
C SER A 107 -4.55 -0.89 5.39
N CYS A 108 -5.47 -1.51 4.64
CA CYS A 108 -6.43 -0.81 3.79
C CYS A 108 -7.85 -1.04 4.31
N ILE A 109 -8.64 0.01 4.47
CA ILE A 109 -10.01 -0.09 4.97
C ILE A 109 -10.93 0.49 3.92
N THR A 110 -11.84 -0.31 3.35
CA THR A 110 -12.79 0.20 2.34
C THR A 110 -13.81 1.15 2.95
N SER A 111 -14.17 2.18 2.17
CA SER A 111 -15.22 3.13 2.54
C SER A 111 -16.59 2.53 2.18
N GLY A 112 -17.34 2.02 3.16
CA GLY A 112 -18.68 1.45 2.96
C GLY A 112 -19.31 0.87 4.24
N GLU A 113 -20.59 0.52 4.20
CA GLU A 113 -21.35 -0.03 5.35
C GLU A 113 -20.80 -1.37 5.87
N LYS A 114 -20.10 -2.11 5.02
CA LYS A 114 -19.32 -3.31 5.36
C LYS A 114 -17.83 -3.05 5.20
N GLY A 115 -17.28 -2.04 5.90
CA GLY A 115 -15.87 -1.68 5.78
C GLY A 115 -14.96 -2.89 5.96
N VAL A 116 -14.33 -3.34 4.87
CA VAL A 116 -13.42 -4.48 4.87
C VAL A 116 -12.03 -3.94 5.20
N ALA A 117 -11.45 -4.47 6.28
CA ALA A 117 -10.10 -4.15 6.69
C ALA A 117 -9.15 -5.22 6.15
N PHE A 118 -8.45 -4.90 5.06
CA PHE A 118 -7.34 -5.69 4.57
C PHE A 118 -6.08 -5.34 5.34
N LYS A 119 -5.31 -6.36 5.73
CA LYS A 119 -4.00 -6.19 6.36
C LYS A 119 -2.97 -7.05 5.66
N ARG A 120 -1.81 -6.47 5.35
CA ARG A 120 -0.67 -7.17 4.79
C ARG A 120 0.54 -6.92 5.66
N ILE A 121 1.23 -7.99 6.01
CA ILE A 121 2.46 -7.97 6.79
C ILE A 121 3.58 -8.40 5.84
N SER A 122 4.56 -7.51 5.66
CA SER A 122 5.71 -7.74 4.81
C SER A 122 6.98 -7.71 5.65
N LYS A 123 7.83 -8.71 5.48
CA LYS A 123 9.10 -8.82 6.20
C LYS A 123 10.19 -8.12 5.38
N ARG A 124 11.05 -7.35 6.04
CA ARG A 124 12.22 -6.75 5.39
C ARG A 124 13.15 -7.84 4.87
N MET A 125 13.62 -7.67 3.63
CA MET A 125 14.63 -8.51 2.97
C MET A 125 16.04 -8.01 3.21
#